data_AF-A0A2D6DQM7-F1
#
_entry.id   AF-A0A2D6DQM7-F1
#
_cell.length_a   1.000
_cell.length_b   1.000
_cell.length_c   1.000
_cell.angle_alpha   90.00
_cell.angle_beta   90.00
_cell.angle_gamma   90.00
#
_symmetry.space_group_name_H-M   'P 1'
#
loop_
_entity.id
_entity.type
_entity.pdbx_description
1 polymer ?
#
loop_
_entity_poly.entity_id
_entity_poly.type
_entity_poly.pdbx_seq_one_letter_code
_entity_poly.pdbx_strand_id
1 'polypeptide(L)'
;NIMDLAKAIAPECKTEIVGIRPGEKLHEVLVTRDDARSTLEYKDHYVVQPDFQFWERRFKNNGGNPPPEDFEYNSATNSWFLPVDEMRKMIKEL
;
A
#
# COMPACT_ATOMS: atom_id res chain seq x y z
N ASN A 1 -0.90 5.46 10.74
CA ASN A 1 -1.66 4.73 11.79
C ASN A 1 -3.11 5.23 11.77
N ILE A 2 -4.13 4.41 12.05
CA ILE A 2 -5.54 4.86 12.08
C ILE A 2 -5.79 6.00 13.09
N MET A 3 -5.01 6.04 14.18
CA MET A 3 -5.07 7.11 15.17
C MET A 3 -4.61 8.47 14.63
N ASP A 4 -3.75 8.49 13.61
CA ASP A 4 -3.35 9.74 12.95
C ASP A 4 -4.53 10.35 12.21
N LEU A 5 -5.36 9.52 11.57
CA LEU A 5 -6.59 9.95 10.90
C LEU A 5 -7.62 10.47 11.91
N ALA A 6 -7.81 9.76 13.03
CA ALA A 6 -8.70 10.24 14.10
C ALA A 6 -8.26 11.63 14.61
N LYS A 7 -6.97 11.82 14.85
CA LYS A 7 -6.37 13.10 15.28
C LYS A 7 -6.46 14.20 14.20
N ALA A 8 -6.38 13.82 12.93
CA ALA A 8 -6.52 14.76 11.82
C ALA A 8 -7.94 15.32 11.76
N ILE A 9 -8.96 14.47 11.93
CA ILE A 9 -10.38 14.81 11.85
C ILE A 9 -10.87 15.56 13.09
N ALA A 10 -10.64 15.00 14.28
CA ALA A 10 -11.22 15.52 15.52
C ALA A 10 -10.23 15.34 16.70
N PRO A 11 -9.19 16.20 16.79
CA PRO A 11 -8.12 16.04 17.77
C PRO A 11 -8.59 16.10 19.23
N GLU A 12 -9.69 16.81 19.52
CA GLU A 12 -10.23 16.98 20.88
C GLU A 12 -11.31 15.94 21.24
N CYS A 13 -11.69 15.07 20.30
CA CYS A 13 -12.71 14.06 20.58
C CYS A 13 -12.14 12.91 21.42
N LYS A 14 -12.93 12.47 22.40
CA LYS A 14 -12.64 11.23 23.14
C LYS A 14 -12.63 10.06 22.16
N THR A 15 -11.54 9.29 22.16
CA THR A 15 -11.45 8.02 21.42
C THR A 15 -11.81 6.86 22.34
N GLU A 16 -12.64 5.94 21.85
CA GLU A 16 -12.95 4.68 22.51
C GLU A 16 -12.46 3.50 21.66
N ILE A 17 -11.74 2.56 22.28
CA ILE A 17 -11.20 1.38 21.60
C ILE A 17 -12.23 0.26 21.68
N VAL A 18 -12.85 -0.07 20.54
CA VAL A 18 -13.91 -1.10 20.44
C VAL A 18 -13.40 -2.47 19.96
N GLY A 19 -12.10 -2.58 19.66
CA GLY A 19 -11.48 -3.82 19.17
C GLY A 19 -11.60 -4.02 17.65
N ILE A 20 -11.05 -5.15 17.17
CA ILE A 20 -11.05 -5.52 15.74
C ILE A 20 -12.41 -6.11 15.37
N ARG A 21 -12.99 -5.66 14.25
CA ARG A 21 -14.26 -6.16 13.74
C ARG A 21 -14.08 -7.46 12.94
N PRO A 22 -15.10 -8.32 12.83
CA PRO A 22 -15.03 -9.52 12.02
C PRO A 22 -14.63 -9.23 10.56
N GLY A 23 -13.59 -9.89 10.07
CA GLY A 23 -13.09 -9.75 8.70
C GLY A 23 -12.16 -8.56 8.47
N GLU A 24 -11.88 -7.73 9.48
CA GLU A 24 -10.96 -6.61 9.36
C GLU A 24 -9.50 -7.06 9.56
N LYS A 25 -8.60 -6.57 8.70
CA LYS A 25 -7.16 -6.77 8.83
C LYS A 25 -6.51 -5.55 9.49
N LEU A 26 -5.43 -5.78 10.27
CA LEU A 26 -4.65 -4.70 10.85
C LEU A 26 -3.82 -3.92 9.81
N HIS A 27 -3.34 -4.65 8.80
CA HIS A 27 -2.57 -4.12 7.69
C HIS A 27 -3.11 -4.70 6.39
N GLU A 28 -3.11 -3.88 5.35
CA GLU A 28 -3.55 -4.27 4.02
C GLU A 28 -2.34 -4.54 3.13
N VAL A 29 -2.51 -5.48 2.22
CA VAL A 29 -1.47 -5.92 1.28
C VAL A 29 -1.95 -5.60 -0.13
N LEU A 30 -1.11 -4.92 -0.92
CA LEU A 30 -1.37 -4.60 -2.32
C LEU A 30 -0.63 -5.54 -3.28
N VAL A 31 0.61 -5.91 -2.97
CA VAL A 31 1.37 -6.94 -3.69
C VAL A 31 1.83 -7.97 -2.67
N THR A 32 1.31 -9.19 -2.79
CA THR A 32 1.67 -10.29 -1.89
C THR A 32 3.08 -10.78 -2.20
N ARG A 33 3.72 -11.45 -1.24
CA ARG A 33 5.03 -12.09 -1.47
C ARG A 33 5.00 -13.12 -2.62
N ASP A 34 3.87 -13.81 -2.81
CA ASP A 34 3.72 -14.78 -3.89
C ASP A 34 3.63 -14.07 -5.26
N ASP A 35 2.88 -12.96 -5.34
CA ASP A 35 2.75 -12.14 -6.55
C ASP A 35 4.02 -11.33 -6.86
N ALA A 36 4.89 -11.09 -5.88
CA ALA A 36 6.13 -10.35 -6.06
C ALA A 36 7.03 -10.96 -7.16
N ARG A 37 6.97 -12.29 -7.34
CA ARG A 37 7.73 -13.03 -8.35
C ARG A 37 7.38 -12.65 -9.78
N SER A 38 6.15 -12.22 -10.02
CA SER A 38 5.67 -11.74 -11.32
C SER A 38 5.49 -10.22 -11.33
N THR A 39 6.05 -9.50 -10.35
CA THR A 39 5.89 -8.05 -10.24
C THR A 39 7.13 -7.32 -10.78
N LEU A 40 6.91 -6.20 -11.47
CA LEU A 40 7.94 -5.24 -11.83
C LEU A 40 7.73 -3.92 -11.08
N GLU A 41 8.80 -3.38 -10.52
CA GLU A 41 8.88 -2.06 -9.89
C GLU A 41 9.30 -1.00 -10.90
N TYR A 42 8.57 0.12 -10.91
CA TYR A 42 8.88 1.35 -11.63
C TYR A 42 9.02 2.50 -10.65
N LYS A 43 9.29 3.70 -11.17
CA LYS A 43 9.49 4.90 -10.35
C LYS A 43 8.30 5.23 -9.43
N ASP A 44 7.06 5.03 -9.91
CA ASP A 44 5.84 5.51 -9.27
C ASP A 44 4.71 4.46 -9.20
N HIS A 45 4.96 3.24 -9.68
CA HIS A 45 3.97 2.17 -9.67
C HIS A 45 4.63 0.79 -9.75
N TYR A 46 3.81 -0.24 -9.53
CA TYR A 46 4.16 -1.64 -9.73
C TYR A 46 3.26 -2.24 -10.80
N VAL A 47 3.77 -3.22 -11.53
CA VAL A 47 2.99 -4.02 -12.49
C VAL A 47 3.09 -5.48 -12.11
N VAL A 48 1.98 -6.05 -11.64
CA VAL A 48 1.83 -7.50 -11.48
C VAL A 48 1.55 -8.11 -12.84
N GLN A 49 2.44 -8.96 -13.32
CA GLN A 49 2.34 -9.58 -14.64
C GLN A 49 1.41 -10.80 -14.58
N PRO A 50 0.55 -11.00 -15.59
CA PRO A 50 -0.20 -12.23 -15.75
C PRO A 50 0.72 -13.45 -15.92
N ASP A 51 0.35 -14.57 -15.31
CA ASP A 51 1.05 -15.85 -15.44
C ASP A 51 0.63 -16.58 -16.73
N PHE A 52 0.95 -16.00 -17.89
CA PHE A 52 0.75 -16.63 -19.19
C PHE A 52 2.08 -16.77 -19.93
N GLN A 53 2.36 -17.97 -20.45
CA GLN A 53 3.62 -18.29 -21.16
C GLN A 53 3.94 -17.34 -22.34
N PHE A 54 2.93 -16.76 -22.99
CA PHE A 54 3.13 -15.82 -24.09
C PHE A 54 3.43 -14.38 -23.63
N TRP A 55 3.13 -14.05 -22.36
CA TRP A 55 3.28 -12.71 -21.81
C TRP A 55 4.75 -12.32 -21.64
N GLU A 56 5.59 -13.28 -21.20
CA GLU A 56 7.04 -13.12 -21.09
C GLU A 56 7.69 -12.58 -22.36
N ARG A 57 7.23 -12.99 -23.54
CA ARG A 57 7.84 -12.56 -24.81
C ARG A 57 7.52 -11.11 -25.17
N ARG A 58 6.42 -10.54 -24.65
CA ARG A 58 5.93 -9.21 -25.04
C ARG A 58 6.43 -8.09 -24.13
N PHE A 59 6.81 -8.40 -22.89
CA PHE A 59 7.12 -7.39 -21.86
C PHE A 59 8.50 -7.54 -21.20
N LYS A 60 9.43 -8.28 -21.82
CA LYS A 60 10.76 -8.55 -21.26
C LYS A 60 11.67 -7.33 -21.05
N ASN A 61 11.30 -6.12 -21.51
CA ASN A 61 12.10 -4.90 -21.37
C ASN A 61 11.26 -3.62 -21.53
N ASN A 62 10.41 -3.30 -20.56
CA ASN A 62 9.67 -2.03 -20.53
C ASN A 62 10.16 -1.05 -19.44
N GLY A 63 11.36 -1.26 -18.90
CA GLY A 63 12.01 -0.35 -17.95
C GLY A 63 11.69 -0.58 -16.47
N GLY A 64 10.94 -1.62 -16.12
CA GLY A 64 10.73 -2.04 -14.74
C GLY A 64 11.80 -3.03 -14.27
N ASN A 65 12.09 -3.03 -12.97
CA ASN A 65 13.03 -3.97 -12.35
C ASN A 65 12.28 -4.97 -11.46
N PRO A 66 12.72 -6.23 -11.36
CA PRO A 66 12.15 -7.15 -10.38
C PRO A 66 12.48 -6.65 -8.96
N PRO A 67 11.53 -6.68 -8.02
CA PRO A 67 11.78 -6.33 -6.62
C PRO A 67 12.60 -7.43 -5.92
N PRO A 68 13.07 -7.21 -4.68
CA PRO A 68 13.72 -8.24 -3.86
C PRO A 68 12.85 -9.51 -3.69
N GLU A 69 13.49 -10.67 -3.48
CA GLU A 69 12.79 -11.97 -3.37
C GLU A 69 11.83 -12.06 -2.16
N ASP A 70 12.10 -11.29 -1.11
CA ASP A 70 11.28 -11.16 0.09
C ASP A 70 10.33 -9.95 0.07
N PHE A 71 10.17 -9.31 -1.09
CA PHE A 71 9.30 -8.14 -1.25
C PHE A 71 7.83 -8.46 -0.96
N GLU A 72 7.20 -7.55 -0.22
CA GLU A 72 5.75 -7.49 -0.03
C GLU A 72 5.36 -6.02 0.11
N TYR A 73 4.40 -5.56 -0.70
CA TYR A 73 3.91 -4.19 -0.60
C TYR A 73 2.69 -4.13 0.29
N ASN A 74 2.89 -3.73 1.55
CA ASN A 74 1.85 -3.69 2.58
C ASN A 74 1.85 -2.36 3.35
N SER A 75 0.71 -2.03 3.98
CA SER A 75 0.55 -0.78 4.71
C SER A 75 1.29 -0.71 6.05
N ALA A 76 1.92 -1.80 6.52
CA ALA A 76 2.68 -1.84 7.76
C ALA A 76 4.10 -1.28 7.59
N THR A 77 4.74 -1.62 6.48
CA THR A 77 6.17 -1.33 6.22
C THR A 77 6.38 -0.39 5.05
N ASN A 78 5.36 0.37 4.66
CA ASN A 78 5.48 1.40 3.63
C ASN A 78 6.63 2.37 3.92
N SER A 79 7.36 2.75 2.87
CA SER A 79 8.45 3.72 2.96
C SER A 79 7.98 5.14 3.26
N TRP A 80 6.70 5.43 2.97
CA TRP A 80 6.08 6.73 3.21
C TRP A 80 4.71 6.59 3.87
N PHE A 81 4.46 7.46 4.84
CA PHE A 81 3.18 7.61 5.53
C PHE A 81 2.74 9.08 5.48
N LEU A 82 1.47 9.31 5.18
CA LEU A 82 0.87 10.65 5.11
C LEU A 82 0.90 11.34 6.49
N PRO A 83 1.59 12.47 6.66
CA PRO A 83 1.60 13.23 7.90
C PRO A 83 0.22 13.83 8.24
N VAL A 84 -0.08 13.97 9.53
CA VAL A 84 -1.36 14.54 10.03
C VAL A 84 -1.64 15.93 9.43
N ASP A 85 -0.63 16.78 9.29
CA ASP A 85 -0.82 18.13 8.76
C ASP A 85 -1.14 18.14 7.26
N GLU A 86 -0.57 17.22 6.48
CA GLU A 86 -0.90 17.04 5.07
C GLU A 86 -2.31 16.46 4.92
N MET A 87 -2.65 15.48 5.75
CA MET A 87 -3.99 14.91 5.80
C MET A 87 -5.07 15.97 6.08
N ARG A 88 -4.81 16.88 7.03
CA ARG A 88 -5.69 18.02 7.32
C ARG A 88 -5.85 18.98 6.15
N LYS A 89 -4.81 19.18 5.33
CA LYS A 89 -4.91 19.98 4.11
C LYS A 89 -5.81 19.29 3.08
N MET A 90 -5.59 18.01 2.82
CA MET A 90 -6.41 17.22 1.90
C MET A 90 -7.88 17.22 2.31
N ILE A 91 -8.19 17.04 3.60
CA ILE A 91 -9.56 17.05 4.12
C ILE A 91 -10.27 18.39 3.87
N LYS A 92 -9.55 19.52 3.90
CA LYS A 92 -10.13 20.86 3.63
C LYS A 92 -10.43 21.08 2.14
N GLU A 93 -9.83 20.30 1.26
CA GLU A 93 -9.99 20.38 -0.19
C GLU A 93 -11.04 19.41 -0.74
N LEU A 94 -11.61 18.54 0.13
CA LEU A 94 -12.75 17.66 -0.16
C LEU A 94 -14.07 18.43 -0.13
#